data_AF-A0A966V494-F1
#
_entry.id   AF-A0A966V494-F1
#
_cell.length_a   1.000
_cell.length_b   1.000
_cell.length_c   1.000
_cell.angle_alpha   90.00
_cell.angle_beta   90.00
_cell.angle_gamma   90.00
#
_symmetry.space_group_name_H-M   'P 1'
#
loop_
_entity.id
_entity.type
_entity.pdbx_description
1 polymer ?
#
loop_
_entity_poly.entity_id
_entity_poly.type
_entity_poly.pdbx_seq_one_letter_code
_entity_poly.pdbx_strand_id
1 'polypeptide(L)'
;MVGVRYVVVQNNPAARAKLNHAFSTNIEEVGDSLIEIESPTIKGVQLTKVANDRSLRDYLQRVRRDEVEPGEFFLDSRGSELVGADVLNSRLTESSFRYFKSDIQLTAKSSGVTLLVLPIEYSHCLRLRSDGAVRDAKLIPVNGVLTGLLFNRTVSTTITYRTGPLTNPDCRLQDLRDFRNYFAQREDG
;
A
#
# COMPACT_ATOMS: atom_id res chain seq x y z
N MET A 1 -10.09 -15.17 4.12
CA MET A 1 -9.37 -14.04 4.76
C MET A 1 -8.11 -13.85 3.93
N VAL A 2 -7.96 -12.72 3.24
CA VAL A 2 -6.68 -12.43 2.57
C VAL A 2 -5.81 -11.82 3.65
N GLY A 3 -4.62 -12.39 3.80
CA GLY A 3 -3.68 -12.24 4.90
C GLY A 3 -2.33 -12.76 4.44
N VAL A 4 -1.24 -12.05 4.73
CA VAL A 4 0.06 -12.72 4.75
C VAL A 4 0.00 -13.66 5.94
N ARG A 5 -0.43 -14.90 5.68
CA ARG A 5 -0.49 -15.96 6.68
C ARG A 5 0.90 -16.52 6.95
N TYR A 6 1.75 -16.51 5.92
CA TYR A 6 3.09 -17.06 5.98
C TYR A 6 4.10 -16.01 5.50
N VAL A 7 5.20 -15.87 6.23
CA VAL A 7 6.36 -15.06 5.84
C VAL A 7 7.55 -15.98 5.70
N VAL A 8 8.29 -15.85 4.60
CA VAL A 8 9.62 -16.45 4.46
C VAL A 8 10.62 -15.44 4.99
N VAL A 9 11.34 -15.83 6.03
CA VAL A 9 12.34 -15.00 6.69
C VAL A 9 13.67 -15.69 6.52
N GLN A 10 14.68 -14.93 6.06
CA GLN A 10 16.06 -15.42 6.08
C GLN A 10 16.41 -15.87 7.49
N ASN A 11 17.28 -16.86 7.62
CA ASN A 11 17.67 -17.42 8.91
C ASN A 11 18.55 -16.44 9.73
N ASN A 12 17.93 -15.34 10.14
CA ASN A 12 18.46 -14.26 10.95
C ASN A 12 17.65 -14.24 12.27
N PRO A 13 18.26 -14.63 13.40
CA PRO A 13 17.60 -14.69 14.70
C PRO A 13 16.96 -13.37 15.14
N ALA A 14 17.57 -12.22 14.79
CA ALA A 14 17.05 -10.91 15.16
C ALA A 14 15.78 -10.54 14.38
N ALA A 15 15.68 -10.97 13.12
CA ALA A 15 14.48 -10.79 12.31
C ALA A 15 13.33 -11.69 12.82
N ARG A 16 13.65 -12.93 13.21
CA ARG A 16 12.68 -13.91 13.76
C ARG A 16 12.11 -13.46 15.11
N ALA A 17 12.93 -12.87 15.98
CA ALA A 17 12.50 -12.41 17.30
C ALA A 17 11.47 -11.27 17.28
N LYS A 18 11.37 -10.53 16.17
CA LYS A 18 10.41 -9.42 16.02
C LYS A 18 9.01 -9.86 15.58
N LEU A 19 8.81 -11.15 15.29
CA LEU A 19 7.55 -11.68 14.78
C LEU A 19 6.78 -12.41 15.91
N ASN A 20 5.56 -11.97 16.20
CA ASN A 20 4.64 -12.73 17.06
C ASN A 20 4.07 -13.91 16.24
N HIS A 21 4.53 -15.14 16.49
CA HIS A 21 4.24 -16.28 15.62
C HIS A 21 3.60 -17.47 16.36
N ALA A 22 2.68 -18.16 15.68
CA ALA A 22 2.04 -19.39 16.17
C ALA A 22 2.75 -20.66 15.71
N PHE A 23 3.50 -20.61 14.61
CA PHE A 23 4.23 -21.75 14.06
C PHE A 23 5.45 -21.29 13.25
N SER A 24 6.57 -22.00 13.35
CA SER A 24 7.80 -21.80 12.57
C SER A 24 8.33 -23.14 12.10
N THR A 25 8.69 -23.24 10.82
CA THR A 25 9.43 -24.39 10.28
C THR A 25 10.62 -23.92 9.43
N ASN A 26 11.67 -24.73 9.35
CA ASN A 26 12.80 -24.46 8.48
C ASN A 26 12.54 -25.05 7.09
N ILE A 27 12.89 -24.30 6.05
CA ILE A 27 12.89 -24.78 4.67
C ILE A 27 14.33 -25.22 4.37
N GLU A 28 14.61 -26.52 4.53
CA GLU A 28 15.97 -27.08 4.45
C GLU A 28 16.67 -26.80 3.10
N GLU A 29 15.91 -26.69 2.01
CA GLU A 29 16.47 -26.43 0.66
C GLU A 29 17.01 -25.02 0.46
N VAL A 30 16.54 -24.03 1.21
CA VAL A 30 16.85 -22.60 0.97
C VAL A 30 17.54 -21.95 2.17
N GLY A 31 17.64 -22.65 3.30
CA GLY A 31 18.22 -22.09 4.52
C GLY A 31 17.40 -20.96 5.13
N ASP A 32 16.11 -20.86 4.77
CA ASP A 32 15.15 -19.87 5.25
C ASP A 32 14.12 -20.50 6.20
N SER A 33 13.38 -19.68 6.94
CA SER A 33 12.28 -20.13 7.81
C SER A 33 10.94 -19.67 7.26
N LEU A 34 9.96 -20.57 7.24
CA LEU A 34 8.55 -20.25 7.01
C LEU A 34 7.87 -20.01 8.36
N ILE A 35 7.29 -18.83 8.55
CA ILE A 35 6.67 -18.41 9.81
C ILE A 35 5.19 -18.12 9.57
N GLU A 36 4.31 -18.77 10.34
CA GLU A 36 2.88 -18.49 10.34
C GLU A 36 2.54 -17.34 11.30
N ILE A 37 1.84 -16.32 10.78
CA ILE A 37 1.34 -15.18 11.54
C ILE A 37 -0.01 -15.54 12.14
N GLU A 38 -0.12 -15.45 13.46
CA GLU A 38 -1.39 -15.67 14.17
C GLU A 38 -2.36 -14.51 13.90
N SER A 39 -3.58 -14.82 13.45
CA SER A 39 -4.60 -13.82 13.09
C SER A 39 -4.15 -12.81 12.01
N PRO A 40 -3.84 -13.26 10.78
CA PRO A 40 -3.30 -12.40 9.72
C PRO A 40 -4.36 -11.39 9.30
N THR A 41 -4.31 -10.22 9.93
CA THR A 41 -5.18 -9.11 9.59
C THR A 41 -4.42 -8.26 8.60
N ILE A 42 -4.83 -8.28 7.34
CA ILE A 42 -4.39 -7.23 6.44
C ILE A 42 -5.13 -5.97 6.86
N LYS A 43 -4.47 -5.19 7.72
CA LYS A 43 -4.89 -3.83 8.03
C LYS A 43 -4.13 -2.94 7.06
N GLY A 44 -4.86 -2.02 6.43
CA GLY A 44 -4.16 -0.92 5.80
C GLY A 44 -3.38 -0.17 6.87
N VAL A 45 -2.22 0.35 6.52
CA VAL A 45 -1.38 1.13 7.43
C VAL A 45 -1.66 2.60 7.16
N GLN A 46 -1.88 3.39 8.20
CA GLN A 46 -1.99 4.83 8.03
C GLN A 46 -0.63 5.41 7.64
N LEU A 47 -0.60 6.30 6.64
CA LEU A 47 0.55 7.15 6.39
C LEU A 47 0.76 8.12 7.56
N THR A 48 1.91 8.02 8.22
CA THR A 48 2.32 8.94 9.30
C THR A 48 3.54 9.77 8.92
N LYS A 49 4.36 9.30 7.97
CA LYS A 49 5.57 9.98 7.51
C LYS A 49 5.75 9.81 6.01
N VAL A 50 6.10 10.89 5.32
CA VAL A 50 6.45 10.88 3.90
C VAL A 50 7.97 10.90 3.78
N ALA A 51 8.51 10.02 2.94
CA ALA A 51 9.93 10.00 2.63
C ALA A 51 10.32 11.25 1.84
N ASN A 52 11.47 11.84 2.17
CA ASN A 52 11.99 13.03 1.48
C ASN A 52 12.85 12.70 0.25
N ASP A 53 12.80 11.46 -0.22
CA ASP A 53 13.57 10.99 -1.37
C ASP A 53 13.13 11.66 -2.67
N ARG A 54 14.09 12.01 -3.54
CA ARG A 54 13.81 12.67 -4.82
C ARG A 54 13.22 11.74 -5.87
N SER A 55 13.46 10.44 -5.72
CA SER A 55 13.01 9.40 -6.64
C SER A 55 12.61 8.12 -5.90
N LEU A 56 11.77 7.31 -6.55
CA LEU A 56 11.45 5.97 -6.05
C LEU A 56 12.72 5.11 -5.92
N ARG A 57 13.70 5.30 -6.81
CA ARG A 57 14.95 4.54 -6.78
C ARG A 57 15.74 4.82 -5.51
N ASP A 58 15.88 6.08 -5.12
CA ASP A 58 16.63 6.47 -3.92
C ASP A 58 15.95 5.90 -2.67
N TYR A 59 14.63 6.00 -2.60
CA TYR A 59 13.83 5.39 -1.54
C TYR A 59 14.06 3.87 -1.48
N LEU A 60 13.98 3.16 -2.61
CA LEU A 60 14.21 1.71 -2.65
C LEU A 60 15.65 1.33 -2.27
N GLN A 61 16.64 2.18 -2.54
CA GLN A 61 18.01 1.97 -2.06
C GLN A 61 18.10 2.09 -0.54
N ARG A 62 17.43 3.06 0.07
CA ARG A 62 17.33 3.17 1.53
C ARG A 62 16.62 1.97 2.16
N VAL A 63 15.51 1.51 1.56
CA VAL A 63 14.81 0.29 2.01
C VAL A 63 15.76 -0.91 2.01
N ARG A 64 16.57 -1.07 0.95
CA ARG A 64 17.58 -2.15 0.86
C ARG A 64 18.67 -2.07 1.92
N ARG A 65 18.94 -0.88 2.46
CA ARG A 65 19.94 -0.63 3.51
C ARG A 65 19.33 -0.61 4.91
N ASP A 66 18.03 -0.88 5.05
CA ASP A 66 17.28 -0.79 6.32
C ASP A 66 17.31 0.63 6.94
N GLU A 67 17.35 1.66 6.07
CA GLU A 67 17.41 3.08 6.46
C GLU A 67 16.03 3.78 6.44
N VAL A 68 14.94 3.01 6.34
CA VAL A 68 13.55 3.52 6.27
C VAL A 68 12.83 3.20 7.57
N GLU A 69 12.21 4.22 8.17
CA GLU A 69 11.45 4.03 9.40
C GLU A 69 10.12 3.31 9.14
N PRO A 70 9.63 2.47 10.08
CA PRO A 70 8.29 1.90 9.98
C PRO A 70 7.22 3.01 9.86
N GLY A 71 6.39 2.93 8.81
CA GLY A 71 5.35 3.94 8.55
C GLY A 71 5.81 5.14 7.71
N GLU A 72 7.08 5.17 7.29
CA GLU A 72 7.58 6.07 6.25
C GLU A 72 7.25 5.50 4.86
N PHE A 73 6.68 6.32 3.99
CA PHE A 73 6.33 5.93 2.63
C PHE A 73 6.76 6.97 1.61
N PHE A 74 7.17 6.52 0.43
CA PHE A 74 7.41 7.36 -0.73
C PHE A 74 6.11 7.69 -1.45
N LEU A 75 5.96 8.97 -1.78
CA LEU A 75 4.93 9.49 -2.68
C LEU A 75 5.62 10.17 -3.84
N ASP A 76 5.09 10.01 -5.05
CA ASP A 76 5.56 10.81 -6.18
C ASP A 76 5.08 12.27 -6.05
N SER A 77 5.50 13.14 -6.97
CA SER A 77 5.13 14.56 -6.94
C SER A 77 3.60 14.75 -6.85
N ARG A 78 2.84 14.02 -7.65
CA ARG A 78 1.37 14.06 -7.67
C ARG A 78 0.77 13.63 -6.33
N GLY A 79 1.30 12.56 -5.73
CA GLY A 79 0.88 12.08 -4.42
C GLY A 79 1.24 13.05 -3.29
N SER A 80 2.44 13.63 -3.34
CA SER A 80 2.94 14.56 -2.32
C SER A 80 2.13 15.86 -2.27
N GLU A 81 1.66 16.36 -3.41
CA GLU A 81 0.77 17.53 -3.49
C GLU A 81 -0.58 17.31 -2.80
N LEU A 82 -1.03 16.06 -2.70
CA LEU A 82 -2.29 15.68 -2.06
C LEU A 82 -2.16 15.41 -0.55
N VAL A 83 -0.92 15.36 -0.04
CA VAL A 83 -0.63 14.98 1.36
C VAL A 83 0.01 16.16 2.09
N GLY A 84 -0.86 16.94 2.75
CA GLY A 84 -0.45 18.02 3.64
C GLY A 84 -0.38 17.61 5.12
N ALA A 85 -0.12 18.60 5.98
CA ALA A 85 -0.04 18.43 7.44
C ALA A 85 -1.32 17.78 8.03
N ASP A 86 -2.49 18.09 7.48
CA ASP A 86 -3.77 17.50 7.94
C ASP A 86 -3.80 15.98 7.78
N VAL A 87 -3.18 15.44 6.73
CA VAL A 87 -3.09 14.00 6.49
C VAL A 87 -2.20 13.34 7.54
N LEU A 88 -1.03 13.93 7.79
CA LEU A 88 -0.03 13.41 8.72
C LEU A 88 -0.48 13.50 10.19
N ASN A 89 -1.30 14.51 10.53
CA ASN A 89 -1.80 14.73 11.89
C ASN A 89 -3.13 14.01 12.16
N SER A 90 -3.76 13.42 11.14
CA SER A 90 -4.97 12.64 11.33
C SER A 90 -4.70 11.36 12.10
N ARG A 91 -5.76 10.73 12.63
CA ARG A 91 -5.68 9.44 13.31
C ARG A 91 -6.72 8.50 12.76
N LEU A 92 -6.27 7.40 12.17
CA LEU A 92 -7.09 6.26 11.80
C LEU A 92 -7.55 5.55 13.08
N THR A 93 -8.86 5.42 13.24
CA THR A 93 -9.45 4.78 14.43
C THR A 93 -9.98 3.39 14.11
N GLU A 94 -10.49 3.20 12.89
CA GLU A 94 -11.02 1.92 12.42
C GLU A 94 -10.66 1.73 10.96
N SER A 95 -10.29 0.50 10.58
CA SER A 95 -10.18 0.11 9.18
C SER A 95 -10.47 -1.38 9.04
N SER A 96 -11.25 -1.72 8.03
CA SER A 96 -11.52 -3.08 7.61
C SER A 96 -11.55 -3.11 6.10
N PHE A 97 -10.96 -4.14 5.50
CA PHE A 97 -11.26 -4.46 4.14
C PHE A 97 -11.32 -5.97 3.93
N ARG A 98 -12.16 -6.38 2.99
CA ARG A 98 -12.36 -7.78 2.64
C ARG A 98 -12.55 -7.93 1.14
N TYR A 99 -12.01 -9.01 0.60
CA TYR A 99 -12.36 -9.43 -0.74
C TYR A 99 -13.77 -10.01 -0.72
N PHE A 100 -14.59 -9.55 -1.65
CA PHE A 100 -15.91 -10.08 -1.92
C PHE A 100 -16.04 -10.31 -3.41
N LYS A 101 -16.07 -11.57 -3.83
CA LYS A 101 -15.92 -11.99 -5.22
C LYS A 101 -14.58 -11.47 -5.78
N SER A 102 -14.62 -10.62 -6.81
CA SER A 102 -13.45 -9.99 -7.45
C SER A 102 -13.23 -8.53 -7.03
N ASP A 103 -13.98 -8.05 -6.04
CA ASP A 103 -13.93 -6.68 -5.55
C ASP A 103 -13.45 -6.62 -4.11
N ILE A 104 -13.01 -5.44 -3.68
CA ILE A 104 -12.57 -5.19 -2.30
C ILE A 104 -13.56 -4.25 -1.65
N GLN A 105 -14.25 -4.73 -0.62
CA GLN A 105 -15.07 -3.88 0.23
C GLN A 105 -14.19 -3.30 1.33
N LEU A 106 -14.28 -1.99 1.53
CA LEU A 106 -13.44 -1.27 2.47
C LEU A 106 -14.32 -0.33 3.30
N THR A 107 -14.11 -0.36 4.62
CA THR A 107 -14.63 0.64 5.55
C THR A 107 -13.48 1.19 6.38
N ALA A 108 -13.44 2.50 6.57
CA ALA A 108 -12.47 3.13 7.46
C ALA A 108 -13.02 4.39 8.09
N LYS A 109 -12.51 4.71 9.29
CA LYS A 109 -12.80 5.93 10.03
C LYS A 109 -11.52 6.57 10.55
N SER A 110 -11.50 7.89 10.56
CA SER A 110 -10.41 8.71 11.04
C SER A 110 -10.91 10.04 11.63
N SER A 111 -10.02 10.77 12.31
CA SER A 111 -10.31 12.09 12.87
C SER A 111 -10.35 13.23 11.82
N GLY A 112 -9.87 13.00 10.59
CA GLY A 112 -9.71 14.03 9.57
C GLY A 112 -9.41 13.46 8.18
N VAL A 113 -8.71 14.23 7.35
CA VAL A 113 -8.21 13.72 6.06
C VAL A 113 -7.10 12.72 6.33
N THR A 114 -7.15 11.53 5.76
CA THR A 114 -6.22 10.43 6.06
C THR A 114 -5.87 9.68 4.79
N LEU A 115 -4.61 9.25 4.67
CA LEU A 115 -4.18 8.30 3.65
C LEU A 115 -4.00 6.92 4.28
N LEU A 116 -4.86 5.98 3.89
CA LEU A 116 -4.76 4.57 4.25
C LEU A 116 -4.01 3.80 3.16
N VAL A 117 -2.82 3.29 3.47
CA VAL A 117 -2.02 2.48 2.56
C VAL A 117 -2.50 1.03 2.59
N LEU A 118 -3.01 0.56 1.46
CA LEU A 118 -3.51 -0.79 1.26
C LEU A 118 -2.42 -1.66 0.61
N PRO A 119 -2.24 -2.90 1.06
CA PRO A 119 -1.27 -3.82 0.46
C PRO A 119 -1.88 -4.55 -0.73
N ILE A 120 -2.35 -3.75 -1.69
CA ILE A 120 -2.77 -4.18 -3.01
C ILE A 120 -2.04 -3.31 -4.03
N GLU A 121 -1.69 -3.92 -5.16
CA GLU A 121 -1.00 -3.21 -6.22
C GLU A 121 -1.86 -2.09 -6.79
N TYR A 122 -1.30 -0.89 -6.88
CA TYR A 122 -1.94 0.26 -7.51
C TYR A 122 -2.07 0.04 -9.01
N SER A 123 -3.20 0.46 -9.55
CA SER A 123 -3.44 0.52 -10.98
C SER A 123 -4.48 1.61 -11.28
N HIS A 124 -4.32 2.29 -12.40
CA HIS A 124 -5.32 3.21 -12.95
C HIS A 124 -6.62 2.48 -13.34
N CYS A 125 -6.58 1.14 -13.39
CA CYS A 125 -7.76 0.29 -13.59
C CYS A 125 -8.59 0.10 -12.32
N LEU A 126 -8.06 0.50 -11.16
CA LEU A 126 -8.81 0.52 -9.90
C LEU A 126 -9.78 1.69 -9.87
N ARG A 127 -10.99 1.43 -9.39
CA ARG A 127 -12.04 2.43 -9.25
C ARG A 127 -12.76 2.27 -7.93
N LEU A 128 -13.07 3.38 -7.29
CA LEU A 128 -14.03 3.43 -6.18
C LEU A 128 -15.45 3.39 -6.75
N ARG A 129 -16.22 2.39 -6.36
CA ARG A 129 -17.66 2.39 -6.59
C ARG A 129 -18.27 3.38 -5.61
N SER A 130 -18.71 4.52 -6.14
CA SER A 130 -19.45 5.53 -5.40
C SER A 130 -20.89 5.06 -5.23
N ASP A 131 -21.29 4.76 -4.00
CA ASP A 131 -22.68 4.58 -3.59
C ASP A 131 -23.31 5.91 -3.11
N GLY A 132 -22.72 7.04 -3.50
CA GLY A 132 -23.22 8.39 -3.20
C GLY A 132 -22.61 9.05 -1.96
N ALA A 133 -21.97 8.29 -1.07
CA ALA A 133 -21.33 8.81 0.15
C ALA A 133 -19.84 9.19 -0.01
N VAL A 134 -19.23 8.85 -1.15
CA VAL A 134 -17.76 8.91 -1.35
C VAL A 134 -17.40 9.98 -2.38
N ARG A 135 -17.69 11.26 -2.10
CA ARG A 135 -17.37 12.34 -3.04
C ARG A 135 -15.89 12.74 -3.04
N ASP A 136 -15.19 12.50 -1.94
CA ASP A 136 -13.83 13.03 -1.74
C ASP A 136 -12.75 11.96 -1.56
N ALA A 137 -13.08 10.67 -1.72
CA ALA A 137 -12.07 9.63 -1.61
C ALA A 137 -11.36 9.38 -2.96
N LYS A 138 -10.06 9.16 -2.91
CA LYS A 138 -9.21 8.98 -4.11
C LYS A 138 -8.20 7.86 -3.88
N LEU A 139 -7.89 7.14 -4.95
CA LEU A 139 -6.80 6.16 -4.97
C LEU A 139 -5.56 6.82 -5.55
N ILE A 140 -4.43 6.69 -4.85
CA ILE A 140 -3.14 7.22 -5.28
C ILE A 140 -2.05 6.14 -5.17
N PRO A 141 -0.98 6.20 -5.99
CA PRO A 141 0.16 5.30 -5.85
C PRO A 141 0.99 5.65 -4.61
N VAL A 142 1.48 4.63 -3.91
CA VAL A 142 2.35 4.72 -2.73
C VAL A 142 3.51 3.74 -2.89
N ASN A 143 4.74 4.14 -2.57
CA ASN A 143 5.95 3.32 -2.78
C ASN A 143 6.09 2.78 -4.22
N GLY A 144 5.49 3.46 -5.20
CA GLY A 144 5.48 3.07 -6.62
C GLY A 144 4.67 1.81 -6.96
N VAL A 145 4.13 1.09 -5.97
CA VAL A 145 3.41 -0.17 -6.20
C VAL A 145 2.17 -0.34 -5.34
N LEU A 146 2.12 0.24 -4.14
CA LEU A 146 0.99 0.09 -3.21
C LEU A 146 -0.12 1.10 -3.52
N THR A 147 -1.34 0.76 -3.11
CA THR A 147 -2.49 1.64 -3.26
C THR A 147 -2.74 2.43 -1.98
N GLY A 148 -2.68 3.76 -2.05
CA GLY A 148 -3.18 4.65 -1.02
C GLY A 148 -4.64 5.02 -1.26
N LEU A 149 -5.47 4.96 -0.21
CA LEU A 149 -6.82 5.52 -0.21
C LEU A 149 -6.82 6.80 0.62
N LEU A 150 -6.92 7.94 -0.05
CA LEU A 150 -7.11 9.25 0.57
C LEU A 150 -8.61 9.44 0.83
N PHE A 151 -9.02 9.77 2.05
CA PHE A 151 -10.42 10.03 2.39
C PHE A 151 -10.52 11.01 3.57
N ASN A 152 -11.72 11.56 3.81
CA ASN A 152 -11.97 12.45 4.95
C ASN A 152 -12.97 11.81 5.92
N ARG A 153 -12.55 11.62 7.18
CA ARG A 153 -13.31 11.09 8.32
C ARG A 153 -13.87 9.68 8.17
N THR A 154 -14.73 9.42 7.20
CA THR A 154 -15.37 8.11 7.03
C THR A 154 -15.42 7.73 5.57
N VAL A 155 -15.06 6.50 5.27
CA VAL A 155 -15.24 5.91 3.94
C VAL A 155 -15.86 4.53 4.08
N SER A 156 -16.87 4.26 3.27
CA SER A 156 -17.43 2.93 3.03
C SER A 156 -17.55 2.79 1.52
N THR A 157 -16.72 1.95 0.91
CA THR A 157 -16.63 1.87 -0.55
C THR A 157 -16.29 0.46 -1.01
N THR A 158 -16.42 0.26 -2.31
CA THR A 158 -15.89 -0.93 -2.97
C THR A 158 -14.84 -0.52 -3.99
N ILE A 159 -13.61 -0.99 -3.81
CA ILE A 159 -12.57 -0.90 -4.84
C ILE A 159 -12.82 -2.02 -5.84
N THR A 160 -12.96 -1.64 -7.10
CA THR A 160 -13.20 -2.55 -8.21
C THR A 160 -12.07 -2.44 -9.22
N TYR A 161 -11.70 -3.55 -9.82
CA TYR A 161 -10.77 -3.58 -10.94
C TYR A 161 -11.58 -3.84 -12.22
N ARG A 162 -11.66 -2.86 -13.13
CA ARG A 162 -12.43 -2.97 -14.37
C ARG A 162 -11.64 -2.40 -15.54
N THR A 163 -11.43 -3.23 -16.56
CA THR A 163 -10.73 -2.88 -17.80
C THR A 163 -11.37 -3.65 -18.96
N GLY A 164 -11.49 -3.02 -20.12
CA GLY A 164 -12.03 -3.61 -21.34
C GLY A 164 -12.15 -2.57 -22.45
N PRO A 165 -12.46 -2.97 -23.70
CA PRO A 165 -12.50 -2.04 -24.84
C PRO A 165 -13.45 -0.85 -24.64
N LEU A 166 -14.52 -1.04 -23.88
CA LEU A 166 -15.53 -0.02 -23.57
C LEU A 166 -15.44 0.55 -22.14
N THR A 167 -14.52 0.03 -21.32
CA THR A 167 -14.42 0.38 -19.90
C THR A 167 -12.96 0.58 -19.54
N ASN A 168 -12.52 1.84 -19.42
CA ASN A 168 -11.17 2.21 -19.03
C ASN A 168 -10.06 1.60 -19.92
N PRO A 169 -10.16 1.68 -21.27
CA PRO A 169 -9.27 0.97 -22.18
C PRO A 169 -7.79 1.36 -22.02
N ASP A 170 -7.52 2.61 -21.62
CA ASP A 170 -6.17 3.15 -21.53
C ASP A 170 -5.52 2.97 -20.15
N CYS A 171 -6.20 2.41 -19.16
CA CYS A 171 -5.66 2.35 -17.80
C CYS A 171 -4.38 1.52 -17.71
N ARG A 172 -4.30 0.41 -18.44
CA ARG A 172 -3.08 -0.39 -18.52
C ARG A 172 -1.93 0.33 -19.22
N LEU A 173 -2.23 1.20 -20.18
CA LEU A 173 -1.22 2.04 -20.82
C LEU A 173 -0.73 3.13 -19.86
N GLN A 174 -1.61 3.66 -18.99
CA GLN A 174 -1.23 4.59 -17.92
C GLN A 174 -0.32 3.90 -16.89
N ASP A 175 -0.67 2.69 -16.45
CA ASP A 175 0.16 1.88 -15.55
C ASP A 175 1.56 1.64 -16.15
N LEU A 176 1.62 1.28 -17.43
CA LEU A 176 2.89 1.07 -18.13
C LEU A 176 3.73 2.36 -18.23
N ARG A 177 3.09 3.51 -18.48
CA ARG A 177 3.78 4.81 -18.52
C ARG A 177 4.35 5.17 -17.15
N ASP A 178 3.57 5.03 -16.09
CA ASP A 178 4.02 5.32 -14.74
C ASP A 178 5.16 4.40 -14.30
N PHE A 179 5.05 3.10 -14.57
CA PHE A 179 6.14 2.15 -14.33
C PHE A 179 7.42 2.57 -15.05
N ARG A 180 7.33 2.95 -16.34
CA ARG A 180 8.50 3.45 -17.08
C ARG A 180 9.05 4.72 -16.45
N ASN A 181 8.22 5.68 -16.07
CA ASN A 181 8.66 6.94 -15.49
C ASN A 181 9.40 6.74 -14.16
N TYR A 182 8.94 5.82 -13.30
CA TYR A 182 9.62 5.52 -12.03
C TYR A 182 11.04 4.96 -12.21
N PHE A 183 11.29 4.24 -13.31
CA PHE A 183 12.60 3.61 -13.58
C PHE A 183 13.44 4.33 -14.64
N ALA A 184 12.83 5.22 -15.44
CA ALA A 184 13.49 6.03 -16.46
C ALA A 184 14.19 7.27 -15.89
N GLN A 185 14.04 7.58 -14.60
CA GLN A 185 14.88 8.56 -13.90
C GLN A 185 16.32 8.03 -13.76
N ARG A 186 17.02 7.90 -14.90
CA ARG A 186 18.44 7.64 -15.05
C ARG A 186 19.06 8.85 -15.74
N GLU A 187 20.21 9.25 -15.19
CA GLU A 187 21.25 10.05 -15.85
C GLU A 187 20.95 11.54 -16.02
N ASP A 188 21.08 12.29 -14.92
CA ASP A 188 21.66 13.63 -14.94
C ASP A 188 22.47 13.81 -13.65
N GLY A 189 23.80 13.70 -13.76
CA GLY A 189 24.80 14.06 -12.72
C GLY A 189 25.48 12.91 -12.01
#